data_AF-A0A522LGB7-F1
#
_entry.id   AF-A0A522LGB7-F1
#
_cell.length_a   1.000
_cell.length_b   1.000
_cell.length_c   1.000
_cell.angle_alpha   90.00
_cell.angle_beta   90.00
_cell.angle_gamma   90.00
#
_symmetry.space_group_name_H-M   'P 1'
#
loop_
_entity.id
_entity.type
_entity.pdbx_description
1 polymer ?
#
loop_
_entity_poly.entity_id
_entity_poly.type
_entity_poly.pdbx_seq_one_letter_code
_entity_poly.pdbx_strand_id
1 'polypeptide(L)'
;MFSAPRDIYGPNAFRLFVDELGGIKRVCQFLKVNERTVKRWLSVDRVPRAAVLALYWETKYGRSQIFSEQVEEIRLLYRRVCLLQEQYTRAKDIITGLRKLHTGTANEPFFEELEECQTIPAEAFAAVKSAMTPVDFHALAARPDAEQPPTSRALAPQVSNRAKSALTAFDDCRQAAARK
;
A
#
# COMPACT_ATOMS: atom_id res chain seq x y z
N MET A 1 2.69 11.46 1.84
CA MET A 1 1.62 12.47 1.80
C MET A 1 0.48 11.89 0.98
N PHE A 2 -0.70 11.68 1.59
CA PHE A 2 -1.84 11.05 0.91
C PHE A 2 -2.40 11.99 -0.16
N SER A 3 -2.55 11.50 -1.39
CA SER A 3 -3.10 12.29 -2.50
C SER A 3 -4.32 11.62 -3.08
N ALA A 4 -5.45 12.32 -3.05
CA ALA A 4 -6.64 11.84 -3.74
C ALA A 4 -6.40 11.82 -5.26
N PRO A 5 -6.85 10.79 -5.97
CA PRO A 5 -6.81 10.74 -7.43
C PRO A 5 -7.48 11.96 -8.08
N ARG A 6 -6.90 12.42 -9.19
CA ARG A 6 -7.31 13.66 -9.87
C ARG A 6 -8.68 13.58 -10.54
N ASP A 7 -9.22 12.38 -10.75
CA ASP A 7 -10.46 12.16 -11.49
C ASP A 7 -11.67 11.78 -10.62
N ILE A 8 -11.57 11.84 -9.29
CA ILE A 8 -12.68 11.48 -8.38
C ILE A 8 -13.76 12.60 -8.32
N TYR A 9 -13.67 13.62 -9.16
CA TYR A 9 -14.59 14.74 -9.15
C TYR A 9 -15.80 14.51 -10.04
N GLY A 10 -16.95 14.98 -9.59
CA GLY A 10 -18.17 15.05 -10.40
C GLY A 10 -19.42 14.57 -9.68
N PRO A 11 -20.59 14.80 -10.30
CA PRO A 11 -21.88 14.41 -9.73
C PRO A 11 -22.02 12.88 -9.62
N ASN A 12 -21.46 12.13 -10.57
CA ASN A 12 -21.52 10.66 -10.56
C ASN A 12 -20.73 10.05 -9.40
N ALA A 13 -19.51 10.54 -9.15
CA ALA A 13 -18.70 10.11 -8.01
C ALA A 13 -19.40 10.46 -6.69
N PHE A 14 -19.99 11.66 -6.60
CA PHE A 14 -20.74 12.06 -5.41
C PHE A 14 -21.95 11.14 -5.15
N ARG A 15 -22.73 10.79 -6.18
CA ARG A 15 -23.85 9.84 -6.04
C ARG A 15 -23.39 8.48 -5.54
N LEU A 16 -22.30 7.96 -6.12
CA LEU A 16 -21.70 6.69 -5.70
C LEU A 16 -21.30 6.70 -4.23
N PHE A 17 -20.67 7.78 -3.74
CA PHE A 17 -20.30 7.89 -2.33
C PHE A 17 -21.50 8.07 -1.39
N VAL A 18 -22.55 8.78 -1.85
CA VAL A 18 -23.80 8.90 -1.09
C VAL A 18 -24.46 7.53 -0.90
N ASP A 19 -24.48 6.72 -1.96
CA ASP A 19 -25.07 5.38 -1.93
C ASP A 19 -24.27 4.45 -1.00
N GLU A 20 -22.94 4.47 -1.09
CA GLU A 20 -22.07 3.64 -0.25
C GLU A 20 -22.17 4.00 1.24
N LEU A 21 -22.28 5.28 1.57
CA LEU A 21 -22.39 5.73 2.96
C LEU A 21 -23.76 5.40 3.57
N GLY A 22 -24.73 4.94 2.78
CA GLY A 22 -26.07 4.60 3.24
C GLY A 22 -27.05 5.77 3.19
N GLY A 23 -26.86 6.67 2.23
CA GLY A 23 -27.82 7.70 1.85
C GLY A 23 -27.59 9.10 2.45
N ILE A 24 -28.50 10.01 2.10
CA ILE A 24 -28.37 11.46 2.31
C ILE A 24 -28.25 11.84 3.79
N LYS A 25 -28.94 11.13 4.69
CA LYS A 25 -28.94 11.44 6.13
C LYS A 25 -27.55 11.32 6.76
N ARG A 26 -26.83 10.24 6.46
CA ARG A 26 -25.46 10.03 6.96
C ARG A 26 -24.47 11.02 6.34
N VAL A 27 -24.61 11.28 5.04
CA VAL A 27 -23.79 12.28 4.34
C VAL A 27 -23.95 13.67 4.98
N CYS A 28 -25.17 14.05 5.37
CA CYS A 28 -25.43 15.31 6.07
C CYS A 28 -24.74 15.36 7.44
N GLN A 29 -24.69 14.23 8.16
CA GLN A 29 -23.99 14.12 9.43
C GLN A 29 -22.47 14.29 9.28
N PHE A 30 -21.85 13.64 8.28
CA PHE A 30 -20.41 13.76 8.02
C PHE A 30 -20.01 15.15 7.55
N LEU A 31 -20.75 15.72 6.59
CA LEU A 31 -20.44 17.02 6.03
C LEU A 31 -20.91 18.19 6.92
N LYS A 32 -21.73 17.93 7.94
CA LYS A 32 -22.40 18.94 8.78
C LYS A 32 -23.19 19.96 7.94
N VAL A 33 -23.90 19.47 6.94
CA VAL A 33 -24.71 20.29 6.02
C VAL A 33 -26.17 19.84 6.08
N ASN A 34 -27.09 20.77 5.84
CA ASN A 34 -28.52 20.47 5.75
C ASN A 34 -28.86 19.61 4.51
N GLU A 35 -29.87 18.73 4.63
CA GLU A 35 -30.33 17.85 3.54
C GLU A 35 -30.74 18.62 2.29
N ARG A 36 -31.30 19.83 2.46
CA ARG A 36 -31.69 20.70 1.34
C ARG A 36 -30.50 21.04 0.45
N THR A 37 -29.33 21.26 1.04
CA THR A 37 -28.12 21.61 0.29
C THR A 37 -27.59 20.40 -0.47
N VAL A 38 -27.60 19.22 0.14
CA VAL A 38 -27.18 17.97 -0.53
C VAL A 38 -28.11 17.63 -1.68
N LYS A 39 -29.42 17.74 -1.49
CA LYS A 39 -30.42 17.55 -2.56
C LYS A 39 -30.24 18.56 -3.69
N ARG A 40 -29.93 19.82 -3.37
CA ARG A 40 -29.63 20.87 -4.35
C ARG A 40 -28.38 20.54 -5.17
N TRP A 41 -27.31 20.03 -4.54
CA TRP A 41 -26.11 19.64 -5.27
C TRP A 41 -26.37 18.47 -6.23
N LEU A 42 -27.22 17.52 -5.83
CA LEU A 42 -27.64 16.41 -6.67
C LEU A 42 -28.54 16.83 -7.83
N SER A 43 -29.41 17.83 -7.65
CA SER A 43 -30.31 18.28 -8.72
C SER A 43 -29.65 19.22 -9.72
N VAL A 44 -28.68 20.02 -9.28
CA VAL A 44 -27.95 20.98 -10.13
C VAL A 44 -26.69 20.34 -10.74
N ASP A 45 -26.35 19.11 -10.35
CA ASP A 45 -25.12 18.39 -10.72
C ASP A 45 -23.83 19.21 -10.52
N ARG A 46 -23.89 20.20 -9.61
CA ARG A 46 -22.76 21.03 -9.20
C ARG A 46 -22.46 20.75 -7.75
N VAL A 47 -21.51 19.83 -7.54
CA VAL A 47 -21.04 19.45 -6.21
C VAL A 47 -19.70 20.16 -5.93
N PRO A 48 -19.53 20.79 -4.75
CA PRO A 48 -18.25 21.36 -4.36
C PRO A 48 -17.16 20.29 -4.28
N ARG A 49 -15.99 20.56 -4.86
CA ARG A 49 -14.83 19.66 -4.83
C ARG A 49 -14.46 19.20 -3.42
N ALA A 50 -14.49 20.11 -2.46
CA ALA A 50 -14.18 19.81 -1.07
C ALA A 50 -15.15 18.79 -0.45
N ALA A 51 -16.44 18.86 -0.78
CA ALA A 51 -17.44 17.93 -0.26
C ALA A 51 -17.23 16.51 -0.82
N VAL A 52 -16.91 16.41 -2.12
CA VAL A 52 -16.59 15.12 -2.76
C VAL A 52 -15.35 14.48 -2.12
N LEU A 53 -14.30 15.28 -1.90
CA LEU A 53 -13.07 14.80 -1.26
C LEU A 53 -13.30 14.34 0.18
N ALA A 54 -14.07 15.11 0.96
CA ALA A 54 -14.36 14.74 2.34
C ALA A 54 -15.12 13.40 2.41
N LEU A 55 -16.12 13.21 1.54
CA LEU A 55 -16.83 11.93 1.46
C LEU A 55 -15.94 10.79 0.96
N TYR A 56 -15.09 11.06 -0.03
CA TYR A 56 -14.17 10.07 -0.55
C TYR A 56 -13.23 9.52 0.55
N TRP A 57 -12.73 10.36 1.45
CA TRP A 57 -11.88 9.87 2.55
C TRP A 57 -12.64 9.06 3.60
N GLU A 58 -13.95 9.27 3.72
CA GLU A 58 -14.80 8.49 4.62
C GLU A 58 -15.26 7.15 4.03
N THR A 59 -15.21 7.01 2.70
CA THR A 59 -15.63 5.78 2.03
C THR A 59 -14.59 4.66 2.15
N LYS A 60 -15.02 3.43 1.82
CA LYS A 60 -14.13 2.26 1.75
C LYS A 60 -13.04 2.47 0.71
N TYR A 61 -13.31 3.23 -0.35
CA TYR A 61 -12.32 3.53 -1.40
C TYR A 61 -11.16 4.36 -0.86
N GLY A 62 -11.44 5.47 -0.16
CA GLY A 62 -10.40 6.30 0.43
C GLY A 62 -9.61 5.56 1.49
N ARG A 63 -10.29 4.80 2.37
CA ARG A 63 -9.62 3.99 3.41
C ARG A 63 -8.74 2.90 2.82
N SER A 64 -9.20 2.21 1.77
CA SER A 64 -8.41 1.21 1.04
C SER A 64 -7.18 1.81 0.38
N GLN A 65 -7.30 3.02 -0.19
CA GLN A 65 -6.17 3.71 -0.78
C GLN A 65 -5.12 4.07 0.27
N ILE A 66 -5.51 4.64 1.41
CA ILE A 66 -4.58 4.94 2.52
C ILE A 66 -3.83 3.68 2.95
N PHE A 67 -4.54 2.59 3.18
CA PHE A 67 -3.93 1.33 3.60
C PHE A 67 -2.93 0.80 2.56
N SER A 68 -3.32 0.83 1.28
CA SER A 68 -2.46 0.35 0.20
C SER A 68 -1.19 1.20 0.07
N GLU A 69 -1.32 2.54 0.13
CA GLU A 69 -0.18 3.46 0.09
C GLU A 69 0.76 3.24 1.27
N GLN A 70 0.23 3.06 2.49
CA GLN A 70 1.04 2.80 3.69
C GLN A 70 1.84 1.51 3.56
N VAL A 71 1.19 0.42 3.14
CA VAL A 71 1.86 -0.87 2.96
C VAL A 71 2.94 -0.80 1.88
N GLU A 72 2.68 -0.07 0.79
CA GLU A 72 3.66 0.14 -0.27
C GLU A 72 4.85 0.97 0.20
N GLU A 73 4.61 2.07 0.91
CA GLU A 73 5.65 2.94 1.46
C GLU A 73 6.57 2.17 2.41
N ILE A 74 6.00 1.40 3.34
CA ILE A 74 6.76 0.55 4.26
C ILE A 74 7.64 -0.46 3.50
N ARG A 75 7.10 -1.09 2.45
CA ARG A 75 7.86 -2.05 1.62
C ARG A 75 9.00 -1.38 0.88
N LEU A 76 8.79 -0.19 0.33
CA LEU A 76 9.82 0.56 -0.39
C LEU A 76 10.94 1.01 0.55
N LEU A 77 10.59 1.55 1.72
CA LEU A 77 11.56 1.96 2.73
C LEU A 77 12.40 0.78 3.20
N TYR A 78 11.75 -0.35 3.52
CA TYR A 78 12.46 -1.55 3.94
C TYR A 78 13.46 -2.03 2.89
N ARG A 79 13.03 -2.16 1.62
CA ARG A 79 13.92 -2.56 0.52
C ARG A 79 15.09 -1.60 0.36
N ARG A 80 14.85 -0.30 0.47
CA ARG A 80 15.89 0.71 0.37
C ARG A 80 16.94 0.54 1.47
N VAL A 81 16.52 0.28 2.69
CA VAL A 81 17.44 0.05 3.82
C VAL A 81 18.24 -1.24 3.61
N CYS A 82 17.61 -2.34 3.20
CA CYS A 82 18.33 -3.58 2.92
C CYS A 82 19.40 -3.40 1.83
N LEU A 83 19.04 -2.75 0.72
CA LEU A 83 20.00 -2.47 -0.36
C LEU A 83 21.16 -1.59 0.11
N LEU A 84 20.87 -0.58 0.95
CA LEU A 84 21.89 0.29 1.50
C LEU A 84 22.84 -0.47 2.44
N GLN A 85 22.31 -1.38 3.25
CA GLN A 85 23.10 -2.26 4.12
C GLN A 85 23.99 -3.20 3.29
N GLU A 86 23.47 -3.83 2.24
CA GLU A 86 24.26 -4.69 1.35
C GLU A 86 25.40 -3.91 0.67
N GLN A 87 25.12 -2.70 0.18
CA GLN A 87 26.13 -1.83 -0.43
C GLN A 87 27.19 -1.40 0.58
N TYR A 88 26.78 -1.05 1.80
CA TYR A 88 27.68 -0.67 2.87
C TYR A 88 28.61 -1.82 3.26
N THR A 89 28.07 -3.02 3.46
CA THR A 89 28.85 -4.21 3.77
C THR A 89 29.85 -4.53 2.66
N ARG A 90 29.41 -4.52 1.39
CA ARG A 90 30.32 -4.73 0.25
C ARG A 90 31.43 -3.66 0.19
N ALA A 91 31.12 -2.39 0.44
CA ALA A 91 32.12 -1.33 0.47
C ALA A 91 33.11 -1.52 1.63
N LYS A 92 32.62 -1.88 2.82
CA LYS A 92 33.44 -2.20 3.99
C LYS A 92 34.38 -3.38 3.72
N ASP A 93 33.89 -4.43 3.08
CA ASP A 93 34.71 -5.60 2.71
C ASP A 93 35.83 -5.22 1.72
N ILE A 94 35.54 -4.37 0.74
CA ILE A 94 36.54 -3.87 -0.21
C ILE A 94 37.59 -3.03 0.53
N ILE A 95 37.18 -2.08 1.38
CA ILE A 95 38.10 -1.22 2.14
C ILE A 95 38.99 -2.05 3.07
N THR A 96 38.41 -3.01 3.80
CA THR A 96 39.16 -3.89 4.69
C THR A 96 40.11 -4.82 3.91
N GLY A 97 39.69 -5.30 2.74
CA GLY A 97 40.54 -6.04 1.81
C GLY A 97 41.74 -5.20 1.33
N LEU A 98 41.49 -3.97 0.87
CA LEU A 98 42.54 -3.03 0.46
C LEU A 98 43.48 -2.68 1.63
N ARG A 99 42.94 -2.48 2.83
CA ARG A 99 43.73 -2.23 4.04
C ARG A 99 44.73 -3.34 4.31
N LYS A 100 44.31 -4.61 4.21
CA LYS A 100 45.20 -5.77 4.40
C LYS A 100 46.35 -5.78 3.39
N LEU A 101 46.11 -5.33 2.15
CA LEU A 101 47.11 -5.31 1.07
C LEU A 101 48.12 -4.15 1.20
N HIS A 102 47.76 -3.05 1.88
CA HIS A 102 48.59 -1.84 1.98
C HIS A 102 49.43 -1.72 3.26
N THR A 103 49.54 -2.79 4.05
CA THR A 103 50.35 -2.80 5.28
C THR A 103 51.84 -2.58 4.98
N GLY A 104 52.47 -1.63 5.68
CA GLY A 104 53.92 -1.39 5.61
C GLY A 104 54.40 -0.34 4.61
N THR A 105 53.52 0.52 4.08
CA THR A 105 53.92 1.68 3.26
C THR A 105 54.02 2.96 4.11
N ALA A 106 55.02 3.82 3.85
CA ALA A 106 55.25 5.03 4.64
C ALA A 106 54.13 6.10 4.54
N ASN A 107 53.25 5.97 3.55
CA ASN A 107 52.04 6.79 3.36
C ASN A 107 50.78 5.96 3.66
N GLU A 108 50.77 5.24 4.77
CA GLU A 108 49.59 4.48 5.15
C GLU A 108 48.40 5.45 5.33
N PRO A 109 47.30 5.28 4.57
CA PRO A 109 46.17 6.16 4.71
C PRO A 109 45.54 5.95 6.10
N PHE A 110 45.34 7.03 6.83
CA PHE A 110 44.67 6.97 8.12
C PHE A 110 43.19 6.65 7.89
N PHE A 111 42.76 5.44 8.23
CA PHE A 111 41.36 5.03 8.10
C PHE A 111 40.72 4.97 9.49
N GLU A 112 39.72 5.82 9.73
CA GLU A 112 38.84 5.71 10.89
C GLU A 112 38.00 4.42 10.79
N GLU A 113 37.73 3.78 11.93
CA GLU A 113 36.93 2.55 11.94
C GLU A 113 35.47 2.87 11.58
N LEU A 114 35.02 2.28 10.47
CA LEU A 114 33.64 2.42 10.02
C LEU A 114 32.71 1.63 10.95
N GLU A 115 31.79 2.36 11.60
CA GLU A 115 30.77 1.81 12.47
C GLU A 115 30.03 0.63 11.80
N GLU A 116 29.65 -0.36 12.59
CA GLU A 116 28.84 -1.46 12.08
C GLU A 116 27.41 -0.99 11.84
N CYS A 117 26.91 -1.19 10.62
CA CYS A 117 25.50 -0.95 10.33
C CYS A 117 24.67 -1.84 11.25
N GLN A 118 23.84 -1.24 12.10
CA GLN A 118 22.88 -1.98 12.92
C GLN A 118 22.02 -2.83 12.00
N THR A 119 22.11 -4.15 12.15
CA THR A 119 21.28 -5.09 11.41
C THR A 119 19.85 -4.95 11.89
N ILE A 120 18.94 -4.58 11.00
CA ILE A 120 17.52 -4.55 11.33
C ILE A 120 17.06 -6.01 11.43
N PRO A 121 16.53 -6.46 12.58
CA PRO A 121 16.07 -7.83 12.71
C PRO A 121 14.91 -8.09 11.75
N ALA A 122 15.01 -9.16 10.96
CA ALA A 122 13.95 -9.58 10.03
C ALA A 122 12.59 -9.80 10.74
N GLU A 123 12.64 -10.11 12.03
CA GLU A 123 11.49 -10.28 12.91
C GLU A 123 10.70 -9.00 13.13
N ALA A 124 11.34 -7.82 13.09
CA ALA A 124 10.64 -6.54 13.23
C ALA A 124 9.65 -6.32 12.08
N PHE A 125 9.99 -6.75 10.86
CA PHE A 125 9.10 -6.64 9.72
C PHE A 125 7.95 -7.66 9.78
N ALA A 126 8.22 -8.88 10.24
CA ALA A 126 7.19 -9.90 10.45
C ALA A 126 6.21 -9.48 11.55
N ALA A 127 6.70 -8.85 12.63
CA ALA A 127 5.88 -8.31 13.71
C ALA A 127 4.99 -7.15 13.23
N VAL A 128 5.52 -6.21 12.45
CA VAL A 128 4.72 -5.12 11.86
C VAL A 128 3.67 -5.65 10.88
N LYS A 129 4.01 -6.67 10.08
CA LYS A 129 3.06 -7.32 9.16
C LYS A 129 1.95 -8.07 9.91
N SER A 130 2.26 -8.64 11.07
CA SER A 130 1.27 -9.30 11.96
C SER A 130 0.41 -8.27 12.72
N ALA A 131 0.99 -7.12 13.08
CA ALA A 131 0.29 -6.03 13.76
C ALA A 131 -0.60 -5.19 12.81
N MET A 132 -0.28 -5.14 11.52
CA MET A 132 -1.18 -4.64 10.47
C MET A 132 -2.22 -5.72 10.12
N THR A 133 -3.01 -6.15 11.12
CA THR A 133 -4.23 -6.89 10.83
C THR A 133 -5.15 -6.00 9.99
N PRO A 134 -5.85 -6.56 8.99
CA PRO A 134 -6.92 -5.83 8.34
C PRO A 134 -7.94 -5.48 9.43
N VAL A 135 -8.27 -4.19 9.59
CA VAL A 135 -9.41 -3.79 10.40
C VAL A 135 -10.59 -4.65 9.94
N ASP A 136 -11.17 -5.43 10.86
CA ASP A 136 -12.28 -6.34 10.56
C ASP A 136 -13.47 -5.56 10.01
N PHE A 137 -13.55 -5.45 8.67
CA PHE A 137 -14.66 -4.83 7.97
C PHE A 137 -15.99 -5.55 8.27
N HIS A 138 -15.95 -6.78 8.76
CA HIS A 138 -17.11 -7.55 9.21
C HIS A 138 -17.64 -7.10 10.58
N ALA A 139 -16.80 -6.57 11.49
CA ALA A 139 -17.25 -6.14 12.82
C ALA A 139 -18.11 -4.86 12.79
N LEU A 140 -17.97 -4.03 11.74
CA LEU A 140 -18.81 -2.85 11.50
C LEU A 140 -20.06 -3.14 10.65
N ALA A 141 -20.16 -4.34 10.07
CA ALA A 141 -21.32 -4.79 9.30
C ALA A 141 -22.43 -5.39 10.20
N ALA A 142 -22.17 -5.63 11.48
CA ALA A 142 -23.14 -6.12 12.46
C ALA A 142 -24.09 -4.99 12.93
N ARG A 143 -24.88 -4.43 12.00
CA ARG A 143 -26.18 -3.83 12.33
C ARG A 143 -27.25 -4.90 12.11
N PRO A 144 -28.22 -5.07 13.03
CA PRO A 144 -29.11 -6.23 13.04
C PRO A 144 -30.14 -6.32 11.90
N ASP A 145 -30.17 -5.41 10.92
CA ASP A 145 -31.28 -5.32 9.94
C ASP A 145 -30.85 -5.32 8.46
N ALA A 146 -29.77 -6.03 8.08
CA ALA A 146 -29.36 -6.15 6.68
C ALA A 146 -29.58 -7.58 6.15
N GLU A 147 -30.59 -7.71 5.28
CA GLU A 147 -30.91 -8.90 4.50
C GLU A 147 -29.67 -9.53 3.84
N GLN A 148 -29.59 -10.86 3.90
CA GLN A 148 -28.54 -11.65 3.27
C GLN A 148 -28.50 -11.42 1.74
N PRO A 149 -27.35 -11.10 1.13
CA PRO A 149 -27.23 -11.19 -0.32
C PRO A 149 -27.20 -12.66 -0.76
N PRO A 150 -27.76 -12.99 -1.95
CA PRO A 150 -27.87 -14.37 -2.41
C PRO A 150 -26.50 -14.99 -2.66
N THR A 151 -26.38 -16.23 -2.21
CA THR A 151 -25.26 -17.15 -2.40
C THR A 151 -24.86 -17.25 -3.87
N SER A 152 -23.88 -16.45 -4.30
CA SER A 152 -23.25 -16.59 -5.60
C SER A 152 -22.07 -17.56 -5.50
N ARG A 153 -22.35 -18.75 -6.00
CA ARG A 153 -21.47 -19.85 -6.39
C ARG A 153 -20.05 -19.38 -6.74
N ALA A 154 -19.04 -19.90 -6.02
CA ALA A 154 -17.62 -19.64 -6.24
C ALA A 154 -17.22 -19.94 -7.70
N LEU A 155 -16.92 -18.90 -8.47
CA LEU A 155 -16.13 -19.01 -9.70
C LEU A 155 -14.67 -18.77 -9.35
N ALA A 156 -13.82 -19.76 -9.67
CA ALA A 156 -12.37 -19.64 -9.59
C ALA A 156 -11.87 -18.39 -10.34
N PRO A 157 -10.79 -17.73 -9.88
CA PRO A 157 -10.24 -16.57 -10.57
C PRO A 157 -9.81 -16.97 -11.98
N GLN A 158 -10.45 -16.39 -12.99
CA GLN A 158 -10.06 -16.58 -14.39
C GLN A 158 -8.74 -15.86 -14.63
N VAL A 159 -7.64 -16.56 -14.41
CA VAL A 159 -6.29 -16.10 -14.76
C VAL A 159 -6.20 -16.04 -16.28
N SER A 160 -5.97 -14.83 -16.80
CA SER A 160 -5.72 -14.56 -18.23
C SER A 160 -4.71 -15.56 -18.81
N ASN A 161 -4.98 -16.07 -20.02
CA ASN A 161 -4.10 -17.02 -20.72
C ASN A 161 -2.65 -16.51 -20.87
N ARG A 162 -2.47 -15.18 -20.90
CA ARG A 162 -1.15 -14.54 -20.92
C ARG A 162 -0.38 -14.73 -19.61
N ALA A 163 -1.06 -14.66 -18.47
CA ALA A 163 -0.45 -14.87 -17.17
C ALA A 163 -0.09 -16.35 -16.93
N LYS A 164 -0.88 -17.29 -17.46
CA LYS A 164 -0.54 -18.72 -17.43
C LYS A 164 0.73 -19.03 -18.23
N SER A 165 0.86 -18.47 -19.43
CA SER A 165 2.05 -18.64 -20.27
C SER A 165 3.32 -18.02 -19.68
N ALA A 166 3.19 -16.89 -18.96
CA ALA A 166 4.32 -16.27 -18.29
C ALA A 166 4.81 -17.10 -17.09
N LEU A 167 3.90 -17.73 -16.34
CA LEU A 167 4.25 -18.59 -15.21
C LEU A 167 4.97 -19.87 -15.67
N THR A 168 4.50 -20.50 -16.76
CA THR A 168 5.17 -21.69 -17.30
C THR A 168 6.57 -21.38 -17.82
N ALA A 169 6.78 -20.24 -18.48
CA ALA A 169 8.10 -19.83 -18.96
C ALA A 169 9.11 -19.57 -17.82
N PHE A 170 8.62 -19.09 -16.67
CA PHE A 170 9.44 -18.90 -15.47
C PHE A 170 9.85 -20.23 -14.83
N ASP A 171 8.92 -21.19 -14.76
CA ASP A 171 9.21 -22.52 -14.21
C ASP A 171 10.19 -23.30 -15.11
N ASP A 172 10.08 -23.16 -16.43
CA ASP A 172 11.03 -23.76 -17.38
C ASP A 172 12.45 -23.20 -17.23
N CYS A 173 12.59 -21.88 -17.05
CA CYS A 173 13.89 -21.25 -16.79
C CYS A 173 14.49 -21.69 -15.46
N ARG A 174 13.66 -21.89 -14.44
CA ARG A 174 14.09 -22.35 -13.11
C ARG A 174 14.59 -23.80 -13.15
N GLN A 175 13.91 -24.66 -13.90
CA GLN A 175 14.32 -26.05 -14.09
C GLN A 175 15.60 -26.18 -14.94
N ALA A 176 15.79 -25.30 -15.93
CA ALA A 176 17.01 -25.26 -16.73
C ALA A 176 18.23 -24.81 -15.92
N ALA A 177 18.06 -23.88 -14.98
CA ALA A 177 19.13 -23.43 -14.09
C ALA A 177 19.53 -24.47 -13.04
N ALA A 178 18.62 -25.36 -12.64
CA ALA A 178 18.88 -26.42 -11.65
C ALA A 178 19.55 -27.68 -12.23
N ARG A 179 19.69 -27.78 -13.56
CA ARG A 179 20.30 -28.92 -14.27
C ARG A 179 21.76 -28.68 -14.70
N LYS A 180 22.35 -27.53 -14.34
CA LYS A 180 23.78 -27.23 -14.50
C LYS A 180 24.47 -27.35 -13.16
#